data_AF-A0A1Y6CSR1-F1
#
_entry.id   AF-A0A1Y6CSR1-F1
#
_cell.length_a   1.000
_cell.length_b   1.000
_cell.length_c   1.000
_cell.angle_alpha   90.00
_cell.angle_beta   90.00
_cell.angle_gamma   90.00
#
_symmetry.space_group_name_H-M   'P 1'
#
loop_
_entity.id
_entity.type
_entity.pdbx_description
1 polymer ?
#
loop_
_entity_poly.entity_id
_entity_poly.type
_entity_poly.pdbx_seq_one_letter_code
_entity_poly.pdbx_strand_id
1 'polypeptide(L)'
;MRIMMSVLLCGALAACGDDDGDDKNPVQEAVDAGFNLAKQSGQPGNTWATTCRGFNVLDANIISSSSQEVWDFNAANTDVTRSFSIYSDDSCEDSFGSLEFLGNYELKDESSDVYPINLQFDKAYLTPSNQSLVDALNTAGWCGISDWKVDKKTDISGQLGEGACRVPQNMGEKGYDVIVVEDDKLYFGTPLSPAAASESERPQEANRDIVFNRK
;
A
#
# COMPACT_ATOMS: atom_id res chain seq x y z
N MET A 1 32.89 3.39 27.85
CA MET A 1 32.09 3.59 29.07
C MET A 1 30.73 2.95 28.82
N ARG A 2 30.50 1.73 29.32
CA ARG A 2 29.29 0.93 29.06
C ARG A 2 28.37 1.06 30.28
N ILE A 3 27.14 1.52 30.07
CA ILE A 3 26.11 1.58 31.11
C ILE A 3 25.34 0.26 31.07
N MET A 4 25.59 -0.60 32.06
CA MET A 4 24.77 -1.78 32.36
C MET A 4 23.49 -1.30 33.05
N MET A 5 22.34 -1.55 32.45
CA MET A 5 21.03 -1.27 33.04
C MET A 5 20.48 -2.59 33.59
N SER A 6 20.64 -2.78 34.90
CA SER A 6 20.07 -3.91 35.65
C SER A 6 18.56 -3.74 35.73
N VAL A 7 17.81 -4.66 35.10
CA VAL A 7 16.37 -4.81 35.33
C VAL A 7 16.18 -5.62 36.60
N LEU A 8 15.68 -4.94 37.63
CA LEU A 8 15.31 -5.53 38.91
C LEU A 8 13.97 -6.25 38.75
N LEU A 9 14.00 -7.59 38.78
CA LEU A 9 12.82 -8.44 38.76
C LEU A 9 12.29 -8.54 40.21
N CYS A 10 11.28 -7.74 40.56
CA CYS A 10 10.56 -7.91 41.82
C CYS A 10 9.53 -9.03 41.68
N GLY A 11 9.85 -10.19 42.23
CA GLY A 11 8.87 -11.22 42.54
C GLY A 11 8.09 -10.84 43.80
N ALA A 12 6.77 -10.75 43.67
CA ALA A 12 5.85 -10.80 44.79
C ALA A 12 4.88 -11.96 44.55
N LEU A 13 5.01 -12.99 45.38
CA LEU A 13 4.05 -14.08 45.54
C LEU A 13 3.07 -13.72 46.66
N ALA A 14 1.85 -14.24 46.51
CA ALA A 14 0.79 -14.44 47.50
C ALA A 14 -0.23 -13.31 47.71
N ALA A 15 -1.43 -13.52 47.15
CA ALA A 15 -2.65 -13.67 47.95
C ALA A 15 -3.75 -14.32 47.08
N CYS A 16 -4.17 -15.53 47.45
CA CYS A 16 -5.43 -16.11 46.97
C CYS A 16 -6.56 -15.34 47.67
N GLY A 17 -7.18 -14.42 46.96
CA GLY A 17 -8.39 -13.71 47.37
C GLY A 17 -9.46 -13.97 46.31
N ASP A 18 -10.61 -14.39 46.80
CA ASP A 18 -11.88 -14.71 46.14
C ASP A 18 -12.00 -14.53 44.61
N ASP A 19 -12.35 -15.67 44.02
CA ASP A 19 -12.67 -16.03 42.63
C ASP A 19 -13.86 -15.22 42.08
N ASP A 20 -13.71 -13.90 41.95
CA ASP A 20 -14.57 -13.07 41.11
C ASP A 20 -14.00 -13.14 39.68
N GLY A 21 -14.55 -14.05 38.88
CA GLY A 21 -14.07 -14.49 37.56
C GLY A 21 -14.05 -13.45 36.43
N ASP A 22 -13.45 -12.29 36.68
CA ASP A 22 -13.20 -11.20 35.72
C ASP A 22 -11.69 -10.85 35.68
N ASP A 23 -10.81 -11.86 35.82
CA ASP A 23 -9.37 -11.74 35.56
C ASP A 23 -9.11 -11.53 34.06
N LYS A 24 -9.45 -10.34 33.56
CA LYS A 24 -8.99 -9.88 32.26
C LYS A 24 -7.48 -9.75 32.35
N ASN A 25 -6.79 -10.66 31.65
CA ASN A 25 -5.35 -10.63 31.53
C ASN A 25 -4.91 -9.23 31.08
N PRO A 26 -4.08 -8.49 31.84
CA PRO A 26 -3.68 -7.13 31.50
C PRO A 26 -2.91 -7.07 30.16
N VAL A 27 -2.32 -8.18 29.71
CA VAL A 27 -1.75 -8.32 28.37
C VAL A 27 -2.85 -8.34 27.30
N GLN A 28 -3.96 -9.03 27.57
CA GLN A 28 -5.12 -9.06 26.65
C GLN A 28 -5.78 -7.69 26.57
N GLU A 29 -5.90 -6.95 27.68
CA GLU A 29 -6.41 -5.56 27.66
C GLU A 29 -5.50 -4.60 26.89
N ALA A 30 -4.17 -4.72 27.03
CA ALA A 30 -3.23 -3.89 26.25
C ALA A 30 -3.25 -4.24 24.75
N VAL A 31 -3.39 -5.54 24.42
CA VAL A 31 -3.55 -6.01 23.04
C VAL A 31 -4.87 -5.53 22.46
N ASP A 32 -5.98 -5.68 23.20
CA ASP A 32 -7.31 -5.26 22.78
C ASP A 32 -7.42 -3.72 22.69
N ALA A 33 -6.73 -2.97 23.56
CA ALA A 33 -6.65 -1.50 23.46
C ALA A 33 -5.84 -1.05 22.23
N GLY A 34 -4.73 -1.73 21.92
CA GLY A 34 -3.97 -1.49 20.69
C GLY A 34 -4.74 -1.85 19.41
N PHE A 35 -5.47 -2.98 19.45
CA PHE A 35 -6.33 -3.43 18.34
C PHE A 35 -7.57 -2.54 18.18
N ASN A 36 -8.15 -2.05 19.28
CA ASN A 36 -9.26 -1.11 19.25
C ASN A 36 -8.83 0.30 18.85
N LEU A 37 -7.59 0.73 19.12
CA LEU A 37 -7.03 1.95 18.56
C LEU A 37 -6.93 1.86 17.03
N ALA A 38 -6.49 0.73 16.47
CA ALA A 38 -6.49 0.52 15.01
C ALA A 38 -7.90 0.47 14.41
N LYS A 39 -8.89 -0.10 15.12
CA LYS A 39 -10.31 -0.11 14.71
C LYS A 39 -11.04 1.23 14.89
N GLN A 40 -10.66 2.04 15.87
CA GLN A 40 -11.30 3.33 16.17
C GLN A 40 -10.65 4.52 15.46
N SER A 41 -9.41 4.39 14.95
CA SER A 41 -8.65 5.51 14.37
C SER A 41 -8.81 5.69 12.85
N GLY A 42 -9.69 4.92 12.20
CA GLY A 42 -9.79 4.97 10.73
C GLY A 42 -8.49 4.55 10.02
N GLN A 43 -7.59 3.86 10.72
CA GLN A 43 -6.33 3.41 10.13
C GLN A 43 -6.63 2.39 9.03
N PRO A 44 -6.04 2.55 7.83
CA PRO A 44 -6.21 1.62 6.74
C PRO A 44 -5.48 0.31 7.01
N GLY A 45 -4.75 0.18 8.12
CA GLY A 45 -3.94 -0.99 8.47
C GLY A 45 -4.67 -2.28 8.15
N ASN A 46 -4.27 -2.96 7.07
CA ASN A 46 -4.90 -4.10 6.38
C ASN A 46 -4.42 -4.09 4.92
N THR A 47 -4.71 -5.18 4.22
CA THR A 47 -4.59 -5.26 2.76
C THR A 47 -5.94 -5.00 2.10
N TRP A 48 -5.95 -4.18 1.06
CA TRP A 48 -7.13 -3.78 0.28
C TRP A 48 -6.88 -4.01 -1.20
N ALA A 49 -7.87 -4.45 -1.96
CA ALA A 49 -7.70 -4.64 -3.39
C ALA A 49 -8.94 -4.28 -4.20
N THR A 50 -8.72 -3.76 -5.41
CA THR A 50 -9.79 -3.62 -6.39
C THR A 50 -10.25 -4.98 -6.91
N THR A 51 -11.41 -5.02 -7.54
CA THR A 51 -11.71 -6.08 -8.50
C THR A 51 -10.85 -5.91 -9.75
N CYS A 52 -10.85 -6.93 -10.62
CA CYS A 52 -10.29 -6.80 -11.96
C CYS A 52 -10.94 -5.62 -12.68
N ARG A 53 -10.14 -4.77 -13.33
CA ARG A 53 -10.63 -3.62 -14.09
C ARG A 53 -9.74 -3.33 -15.28
N GLY A 54 -10.35 -2.81 -16.35
CA GLY A 54 -9.61 -2.26 -17.49
C GLY A 54 -8.81 -1.04 -17.05
N PHE A 55 -7.48 -1.20 -16.94
CA PHE A 55 -6.56 -0.11 -16.60
C PHE A 55 -5.17 -0.49 -17.08
N ASN A 56 -4.62 0.30 -18.00
CA ASN A 56 -3.30 0.08 -18.56
C ASN A 56 -2.26 0.82 -17.71
N VAL A 57 -1.47 0.05 -16.96
CA VAL A 57 -0.44 0.57 -16.05
C VAL A 57 0.88 0.87 -16.78
N LEU A 58 1.14 0.23 -17.93
CA LEU A 58 2.45 0.17 -18.59
C LEU A 58 2.57 1.04 -19.85
N ASP A 59 1.80 2.12 -19.98
CA ASP A 59 1.62 2.90 -21.23
C ASP A 59 0.80 2.12 -22.28
N ALA A 60 -0.01 2.85 -23.07
CA ALA A 60 -0.96 2.33 -24.04
C ALA A 60 -0.34 1.42 -25.12
N ASN A 61 0.99 1.47 -25.29
CA ASN A 61 1.71 0.65 -26.27
C ASN A 61 2.16 -0.72 -25.74
N ILE A 62 2.09 -0.95 -24.42
CA ILE A 62 2.38 -2.26 -23.83
C ILE A 62 1.05 -2.96 -23.57
N ILE A 63 0.92 -4.16 -24.13
CA ILE A 63 -0.31 -4.95 -24.22
C ILE A 63 -0.72 -5.38 -22.79
N SER A 64 -1.50 -4.54 -22.12
CA SER A 64 -2.23 -4.93 -20.91
C SER A 64 -3.68 -4.52 -21.10
N SER A 65 -4.58 -5.45 -20.77
CA SER A 65 -6.02 -5.26 -20.93
C SER A 65 -6.65 -4.86 -19.60
N SER A 66 -6.17 -5.47 -18.50
CA SER A 66 -6.68 -5.20 -17.17
C SER A 66 -5.60 -5.24 -16.09
N SER A 67 -5.95 -4.73 -14.92
CA SER A 67 -5.16 -4.87 -13.72
C SER A 67 -6.02 -5.00 -12.46
N GLN A 68 -5.41 -5.55 -11.42
CA GLN A 68 -5.89 -5.50 -10.05
C GLN A 68 -4.88 -4.71 -9.21
N GLU A 69 -5.37 -3.69 -8.53
CA GLU A 69 -4.56 -2.88 -7.64
C GLU A 69 -4.73 -3.34 -6.20
N VAL A 70 -3.64 -3.42 -5.46
CA VAL A 70 -3.56 -3.86 -4.07
C VAL A 70 -2.80 -2.81 -3.26
N TRP A 71 -3.35 -2.44 -2.11
CA TRP A 71 -2.71 -1.60 -1.11
C TRP A 71 -2.53 -2.39 0.17
N ASP A 72 -1.32 -2.44 0.69
CA ASP A 72 -1.02 -3.03 1.98
C ASP A 72 -0.44 -1.95 2.90
N PHE A 73 -1.23 -1.59 3.92
CA PHE A 73 -0.85 -0.59 4.91
C PHE A 73 -0.39 -1.29 6.18
N ASN A 74 0.87 -1.09 6.54
CA ASN A 74 1.39 -1.60 7.80
C ASN A 74 1.20 -0.55 8.90
N ALA A 75 0.25 -0.81 9.80
CA ALA A 75 -0.03 0.10 10.93
C ALA A 75 1.10 0.18 11.95
N ALA A 76 1.98 -0.83 12.03
CA ALA A 76 3.02 -0.89 13.05
C ALA A 76 4.21 0.05 12.74
N ASN A 77 4.48 0.32 11.47
CA ASN A 77 5.68 1.04 11.05
C ASN A 77 5.45 2.10 9.96
N THR A 78 4.18 2.39 9.62
CA THR A 78 3.80 3.37 8.59
C THR A 78 4.29 3.04 7.17
N ASP A 79 4.74 1.81 6.93
CA ASP A 79 5.09 1.36 5.58
C ASP A 79 3.80 1.15 4.77
N VAL A 80 3.86 1.47 3.48
CA VAL A 80 2.81 1.17 2.51
C VAL A 80 3.42 0.48 1.29
N THR A 81 2.75 -0.59 0.87
CA THR A 81 3.00 -1.23 -0.42
C THR A 81 1.81 -1.00 -1.32
N ARG A 82 2.06 -0.49 -2.53
CA ARG A 82 1.07 -0.41 -3.59
C ARG A 82 1.50 -1.34 -4.72
N SER A 83 0.67 -2.30 -5.09
CA SER A 83 0.98 -3.27 -6.12
C SER A 83 -0.10 -3.33 -7.19
N PHE A 84 0.31 -3.57 -8.42
CA PHE A 84 -0.55 -3.86 -9.55
C PHE A 84 -0.22 -5.24 -10.05
N SER A 85 -1.20 -6.13 -10.05
CA SER A 85 -1.16 -7.33 -10.88
C SER A 85 -1.69 -6.95 -12.26
N ILE A 86 -0.91 -7.23 -13.29
CA ILE A 86 -1.16 -6.81 -14.68
C ILE A 86 -1.53 -8.05 -15.47
N TYR A 87 -2.58 -7.97 -16.28
CA TYR A 87 -3.12 -9.11 -17.01
C TYR A 87 -3.30 -8.79 -18.49
N SER A 88 -3.16 -9.84 -19.32
CA SER A 88 -3.35 -9.73 -20.78
C SER A 88 -4.82 -9.80 -21.20
N ASP A 89 -5.71 -10.25 -20.32
CA ASP A 89 -7.14 -10.41 -20.55
C ASP A 89 -7.97 -9.53 -19.60
N ASP A 90 -9.27 -9.37 -19.87
CA ASP A 90 -10.19 -8.56 -19.06
C ASP A 90 -10.75 -9.31 -17.83
N SER A 91 -10.52 -10.62 -17.71
CA SER A 91 -10.94 -11.45 -16.58
C SER A 91 -9.90 -11.55 -15.45
N CYS A 92 -8.69 -11.02 -15.65
CA CYS A 92 -7.56 -11.13 -14.74
C CYS A 92 -7.15 -12.59 -14.45
N GLU A 93 -7.18 -13.46 -15.45
CA GLU A 93 -6.76 -14.86 -15.32
C GLU A 93 -5.33 -15.10 -15.83
N ASP A 94 -4.94 -14.42 -16.92
CA ASP A 94 -3.63 -14.54 -17.56
C ASP A 94 -2.71 -13.41 -17.11
N SER A 95 -1.93 -13.71 -16.06
CA SER A 95 -0.94 -12.77 -15.52
C SER A 95 0.12 -12.42 -16.57
N PHE A 96 0.35 -11.11 -16.72
CA PHE A 96 1.37 -10.51 -17.56
C PHE A 96 2.61 -10.07 -16.76
N GLY A 97 2.39 -9.63 -15.52
CA GLY A 97 3.45 -9.29 -14.57
C GLY A 97 2.91 -8.56 -13.35
N SER A 98 3.81 -7.99 -12.56
CA SER A 98 3.44 -7.16 -11.41
C SER A 98 4.32 -5.91 -11.29
N LEU A 99 3.71 -4.77 -11.00
CA LEU A 99 4.38 -3.52 -10.64
C LEU A 99 4.16 -3.24 -9.16
N GLU A 100 5.21 -2.97 -8.40
CA GLU A 100 5.15 -2.76 -6.96
C GLU A 100 5.85 -1.44 -6.60
N PHE A 101 5.23 -0.64 -5.73
CA PHE A 101 5.78 0.54 -5.12
C PHE A 101 5.87 0.35 -3.62
N LEU A 102 7.03 0.68 -3.06
CA LEU A 102 7.30 0.64 -1.63
C LEU A 102 7.56 2.05 -1.13
N GLY A 103 6.94 2.38 -0.01
CA GLY A 103 7.00 3.71 0.56
C GLY A 103 6.49 3.77 1.98
N ASN A 104 6.18 4.99 2.41
CA ASN A 104 5.57 5.27 3.69
C ASN A 104 4.30 6.11 3.51
N TYR A 105 3.45 6.08 4.54
CA TYR A 105 2.27 6.92 4.61
C TYR A 105 2.17 7.66 5.93
N GLU A 106 1.45 8.76 5.93
CA GLU A 106 1.15 9.57 7.12
C GLU A 106 -0.33 9.91 7.07
N LEU A 107 -1.11 9.36 8.01
CA LEU A 107 -2.49 9.81 8.22
C LEU A 107 -2.47 11.06 9.08
N LYS A 108 -3.22 12.06 8.68
CA LYS A 108 -3.50 13.21 9.51
C LYS A 108 -4.77 12.92 10.30
N ASP A 109 -4.68 13.06 11.62
CA ASP A 109 -5.83 12.90 12.51
C ASP A 109 -6.75 14.11 12.32
N GLU A 110 -7.86 13.90 11.63
CA GLU A 110 -8.96 14.84 11.55
C GLU A 110 -10.22 14.15 12.09
N SER A 111 -11.02 14.88 12.86
CA SER A 111 -12.24 14.40 13.50
C SER A 111 -13.41 14.18 12.54
N SER A 112 -13.11 13.78 11.30
CA SER A 112 -14.05 13.60 10.20
C SER A 112 -14.02 12.16 9.68
N ASP A 113 -15.05 11.79 8.92
CA ASP A 113 -15.12 10.47 8.24
C ASP A 113 -14.17 10.37 7.02
N VAL A 114 -13.43 11.45 6.72
CA VAL A 114 -12.54 11.59 5.56
C VAL A 114 -11.13 11.89 6.07
N TYR A 115 -10.25 10.90 6.03
CA TYR A 115 -8.91 11.00 6.60
C TYR A 115 -7.93 11.52 5.55
N PRO A 116 -7.28 12.68 5.77
CA PRO A 116 -6.19 13.10 4.90
C PRO A 116 -5.00 12.14 5.04
N ILE A 117 -4.46 11.70 3.90
CA ILE A 117 -3.29 10.84 3.82
C ILE A 117 -2.19 11.53 3.00
N ASN A 118 -0.95 11.43 3.48
CA ASN A 118 0.22 11.69 2.67
C ASN A 118 0.86 10.35 2.30
N LEU A 119 1.28 10.21 1.06
CA LEU A 119 1.94 9.03 0.53
C LEU A 119 3.29 9.44 -0.04
N GLN A 120 4.33 8.65 0.19
CA GLN A 120 5.64 8.86 -0.41
C GLN A 120 6.21 7.50 -0.80
N PHE A 121 6.50 7.32 -2.09
CA PHE A 121 7.08 6.09 -2.61
C PHE A 121 8.54 6.31 -2.97
N ASP A 122 9.41 5.47 -2.42
CA ASP A 122 10.86 5.56 -2.62
C ASP A 122 11.36 4.50 -3.60
N LYS A 123 10.67 3.36 -3.67
CA LYS A 123 11.06 2.26 -4.55
C LYS A 123 9.94 1.82 -5.46
N ALA A 124 10.30 1.44 -6.68
CA ALA A 124 9.42 0.86 -7.67
C ALA A 124 10.09 -0.36 -8.30
N TYR A 125 9.33 -1.43 -8.48
CA TYR A 125 9.80 -2.69 -9.04
C TYR A 125 8.83 -3.23 -10.08
N LEU A 126 9.34 -3.68 -11.23
CA LEU A 126 8.58 -4.45 -12.20
C LEU A 126 9.08 -5.90 -12.24
N THR A 127 8.14 -6.85 -12.26
CA THR A 127 8.42 -8.28 -12.43
C THR A 127 7.55 -8.81 -13.57
N PRO A 128 8.10 -8.98 -14.78
CA PRO A 128 7.38 -9.62 -15.87
C PRO A 128 7.15 -11.11 -15.57
N SER A 129 5.95 -11.65 -15.82
CA SER A 129 5.65 -13.06 -15.53
C SER A 129 5.66 -13.96 -16.77
N ASN A 130 5.83 -13.38 -17.98
CA ASN A 130 5.93 -14.15 -19.21
C ASN A 130 6.84 -13.51 -20.26
N GLN A 131 7.18 -14.30 -21.28
CA GLN A 131 8.11 -13.89 -22.35
C GLN A 131 7.52 -12.78 -23.24
N SER A 132 6.21 -12.78 -23.47
CA SER A 132 5.57 -11.76 -24.32
C SER A 132 5.70 -10.36 -23.75
N LEU A 133 5.54 -10.18 -22.43
CA LEU A 133 5.79 -8.89 -21.78
C LEU A 133 7.28 -8.53 -21.85
N VAL A 134 8.18 -9.48 -21.61
CA VAL A 134 9.64 -9.26 -21.71
C VAL A 134 10.04 -8.78 -23.10
N ASP A 135 9.53 -9.42 -24.15
CA ASP A 135 9.82 -9.05 -25.54
C ASP A 135 9.31 -7.65 -25.85
N ALA A 136 8.11 -7.30 -25.37
CA ALA A 136 7.53 -5.96 -25.51
C ALA A 136 8.37 -4.89 -24.79
N LEU A 137 8.74 -5.12 -23.53
CA LEU A 137 9.56 -4.21 -22.73
C LEU A 137 10.95 -3.99 -23.34
N ASN A 138 11.62 -5.08 -23.76
CA ASN A 138 12.94 -5.02 -24.39
C ASN A 138 12.89 -4.31 -25.74
N THR A 139 11.86 -4.58 -26.56
CA THR A 139 11.65 -3.91 -27.85
C THR A 139 11.42 -2.41 -27.66
N ALA A 140 10.63 -2.03 -26.65
CA ALA A 140 10.35 -0.64 -26.33
C ALA A 140 11.52 0.08 -25.64
N GLY A 141 12.51 -0.65 -25.11
CA GLY A 141 13.52 -0.10 -24.21
C GLY A 141 12.89 0.57 -23.00
N TRP A 142 11.86 -0.07 -22.41
CA TRP A 142 11.02 0.54 -21.38
C TRP A 142 11.83 0.88 -20.13
N CYS A 143 11.69 2.11 -19.64
CA CYS A 143 12.55 2.73 -18.61
C CYS A 143 14.06 2.67 -18.91
N GLY A 144 14.45 2.68 -20.19
CA GLY A 144 15.85 2.58 -20.61
C GLY A 144 16.48 1.20 -20.37
N ILE A 145 15.69 0.20 -19.97
CA ILE A 145 16.13 -1.17 -19.69
C ILE A 145 15.80 -2.04 -20.91
N SER A 146 16.78 -2.81 -21.37
CA SER A 146 16.69 -3.65 -22.58
C SER A 146 16.99 -5.13 -22.34
N ASP A 147 17.23 -5.52 -21.08
CA ASP A 147 17.55 -6.90 -20.67
C ASP A 147 16.55 -7.44 -19.63
N TRP A 148 15.26 -7.10 -19.78
CA TRP A 148 14.17 -7.66 -19.00
C TRP A 148 14.16 -9.19 -19.06
N LYS A 149 13.80 -9.82 -17.93
CA LYS A 149 13.73 -11.28 -17.80
C LYS A 149 12.45 -11.67 -17.09
N VAL A 150 11.92 -12.82 -17.49
CA VAL A 150 10.75 -13.45 -16.84
C VAL A 150 11.08 -13.74 -15.38
N ASP A 151 10.13 -13.47 -14.49
CA ASP A 151 10.15 -13.65 -13.05
C ASP A 151 11.30 -12.93 -12.31
N LYS A 152 11.95 -11.98 -12.97
CA LYS A 152 13.02 -11.17 -12.36
C LYS A 152 12.47 -9.83 -11.90
N LYS A 153 12.34 -9.68 -10.57
CA LYS A 153 12.08 -8.39 -9.92
C LYS A 153 13.20 -7.42 -10.22
N THR A 154 12.89 -6.34 -10.92
CA THR A 154 13.84 -5.33 -11.39
C THR A 154 13.47 -3.98 -10.80
N ASP A 155 14.44 -3.32 -10.16
CA ASP A 155 14.30 -1.98 -9.60
C ASP A 155 14.26 -0.95 -10.73
N ILE A 156 13.18 -0.16 -10.77
CA ILE A 156 12.97 0.91 -11.77
C ILE A 156 12.85 2.30 -11.12
N SER A 157 13.18 2.42 -9.83
CA SER A 157 12.95 3.64 -9.05
C SER A 157 13.64 4.87 -9.64
N GLY A 158 14.83 4.69 -10.22
CA GLY A 158 15.63 5.76 -10.82
C GLY A 158 15.36 6.02 -12.30
N GLN A 159 14.45 5.24 -12.90
CA GLN A 159 14.20 5.24 -14.35
C GLN A 159 12.76 5.64 -14.68
N LEU A 160 11.94 5.97 -13.67
CA LEU A 160 10.59 6.48 -13.89
C LEU A 160 10.65 7.83 -14.60
N GLY A 161 9.86 7.99 -15.65
CA GLY A 161 9.88 9.18 -16.51
C GLY A 161 10.93 9.16 -17.62
N GLU A 162 11.84 8.17 -17.65
CA GLU A 162 12.78 8.01 -18.76
C GLU A 162 12.18 7.19 -19.91
N GLY A 163 12.38 7.65 -21.15
CA GLY A 163 11.93 6.96 -22.35
C GLY A 163 10.41 6.74 -22.39
N ALA A 164 9.98 5.49 -22.57
CA ALA A 164 8.57 5.08 -22.58
C ALA A 164 7.99 4.77 -21.18
N CYS A 165 8.76 5.00 -20.11
CA CYS A 165 8.39 4.70 -18.74
C CYS A 165 7.45 5.75 -18.17
N ARG A 166 6.18 5.75 -18.61
CA ARG A 166 5.15 6.68 -18.12
C ARG A 166 4.43 6.15 -16.89
N VAL A 167 5.14 5.45 -16.01
CA VAL A 167 4.57 5.05 -14.73
C VAL A 167 4.25 6.32 -13.96
N PRO A 168 2.97 6.64 -13.74
CA PRO A 168 2.62 7.89 -13.13
C PRO A 168 2.85 7.66 -11.63
N GLN A 169 3.96 8.16 -11.09
CA GLN A 169 4.24 8.29 -9.67
C GLN A 169 5.31 9.37 -9.48
N ASN A 170 5.08 10.26 -8.53
CA ASN A 170 6.09 11.23 -8.11
C ASN A 170 7.03 10.54 -7.11
N MET A 171 7.93 9.68 -7.62
CA MET A 171 8.89 8.97 -6.78
C MET A 171 9.74 9.93 -5.98
N GLY A 172 9.90 9.66 -4.69
CA GLY A 172 10.63 10.51 -3.75
C GLY A 172 9.91 11.80 -3.36
N GLU A 173 8.74 12.09 -3.92
CA GLU A 173 7.92 13.24 -3.53
C GLU A 173 6.70 12.80 -2.71
N LYS A 174 6.20 13.72 -1.87
CA LYS A 174 4.93 13.49 -1.17
C LYS A 174 3.76 13.71 -2.12
N GLY A 175 2.92 12.69 -2.27
CA GLY A 175 1.58 12.79 -2.79
C GLY A 175 0.58 13.04 -1.67
N TYR A 176 -0.46 13.84 -1.95
CA TYR A 176 -1.52 14.17 -1.00
C TYR A 176 -2.84 13.61 -1.48
N ASP A 177 -3.58 12.95 -0.60
CA ASP A 177 -4.93 12.44 -0.89
C ASP A 177 -5.79 12.42 0.38
N VAL A 178 -7.01 11.92 0.26
CA VAL A 178 -7.89 11.51 1.34
C VAL A 178 -8.26 10.04 1.20
N ILE A 179 -8.53 9.38 2.31
CA ILE A 179 -9.14 8.06 2.36
C ILE A 179 -10.43 8.06 3.16
N VAL A 180 -11.35 7.20 2.77
CA VAL A 180 -12.55 6.88 3.55
C VAL A 180 -12.60 5.36 3.70
N VAL A 181 -12.87 4.90 4.92
CA VAL A 181 -13.13 3.48 5.20
C VAL A 181 -14.56 3.34 5.72
N GLU A 182 -15.43 2.77 4.90
CA GLU A 182 -16.85 2.53 5.22
C GLU A 182 -17.24 1.11 4.79
N ASP A 183 -17.94 0.38 5.66
CA ASP A 183 -18.44 -0.99 5.39
C ASP A 183 -17.38 -1.96 4.83
N ASP A 184 -16.19 -2.01 5.45
CA ASP A 184 -15.05 -2.83 5.02
C ASP A 184 -14.61 -2.58 3.55
N LYS A 185 -14.80 -1.34 3.09
CA LYS A 185 -14.28 -0.83 1.82
C LYS A 185 -13.42 0.40 2.05
N LEU A 186 -12.36 0.50 1.28
CA LEU A 186 -11.47 1.65 1.21
C LEU A 186 -11.72 2.41 -0.09
N TYR A 187 -11.76 3.74 0.01
CA TYR A 187 -11.90 4.66 -1.10
C TYR A 187 -10.84 5.75 -1.00
N PHE A 188 -10.32 6.19 -2.14
CA PHE A 188 -9.35 7.28 -2.26
C PHE A 188 -9.99 8.52 -2.88
N GLY A 189 -9.44 9.71 -2.67
CA GLY A 189 -9.98 10.97 -3.18
C GLY A 189 -9.94 11.11 -4.69
N THR A 190 -8.85 10.71 -5.32
CA THR A 190 -8.71 10.68 -6.77
C THR A 190 -8.35 9.28 -7.26
N PRO A 191 -8.60 8.96 -8.55
CA PRO A 191 -7.87 7.85 -9.17
C PRO A 191 -6.39 8.22 -9.08
N LEU A 192 -5.71 7.63 -8.10
CA LEU A 192 -4.38 7.99 -7.62
C LEU A 192 -3.30 7.69 -8.65
N SER A 193 -3.30 8.44 -9.75
CA SER A 193 -2.05 8.94 -10.28
C SER A 193 -2.21 10.07 -11.31
N PRO A 194 -1.46 11.18 -11.16
CA PRO A 194 -0.68 11.50 -9.96
C PRO A 194 -1.61 11.88 -8.80
N ALA A 195 -1.19 11.58 -7.56
CA ALA A 195 -1.78 12.19 -6.38
C ALA A 195 -1.64 13.73 -6.47
N ALA A 196 -2.38 14.47 -5.64
CA ALA A 196 -2.18 15.92 -5.58
C ALA A 196 -0.71 16.24 -5.22
N ALA A 197 -0.11 17.22 -5.90
CA ALA A 197 1.31 17.56 -5.73
C ALA A 197 1.56 18.45 -4.50
N SER A 198 0.50 19.03 -3.94
CA SER A 198 0.53 19.87 -2.76
C SER A 198 -0.65 19.61 -1.83
N GLU A 199 -0.49 19.96 -0.55
CA GLU A 199 -1.56 19.82 0.43
C GLU A 199 -2.81 20.68 0.08
N SER A 200 -2.62 21.85 -0.53
CA SER A 200 -3.73 22.70 -0.99
C SER A 200 -4.53 22.11 -2.17
N GLU A 201 -3.95 21.16 -2.89
CA GLU A 201 -4.60 20.46 -4.00
C GLU A 201 -5.21 19.12 -3.57
N ARG A 202 -5.11 18.75 -2.27
CA ARG A 202 -5.67 17.52 -1.74
C ARG A 202 -7.17 17.44 -2.07
N PRO A 203 -7.67 16.31 -2.61
CA PRO A 203 -9.10 16.12 -2.82
C PRO A 203 -9.87 16.29 -1.51
N GLN A 204 -11.08 16.84 -1.61
CA GLN A 204 -11.92 17.09 -0.42
C GLN A 204 -12.92 15.95 -0.15
N GLU A 205 -13.06 15.03 -1.10
CA GLU A 205 -14.03 13.93 -1.05
C GLU A 205 -13.40 12.66 -1.62
N ALA A 206 -13.82 11.50 -1.11
CA ALA A 206 -13.45 10.20 -1.66
C ALA A 206 -14.22 9.89 -2.97
N ASN A 207 -13.49 9.41 -3.97
CA ASN A 207 -14.01 8.81 -5.19
C ASN A 207 -14.57 7.41 -4.90
N ARG A 208 -15.90 7.30 -4.89
CA ARG A 208 -16.62 6.04 -4.62
C ARG A 208 -16.78 5.13 -5.85
N ASP A 209 -16.33 5.56 -7.02
CA ASP A 209 -16.37 4.72 -8.23
C ASP A 209 -15.28 3.64 -8.23
N ILE A 210 -14.23 3.81 -7.40
CA ILE A 210 -13.14 2.86 -7.25
C ILE A 210 -13.18 2.28 -5.85
N VAL A 211 -13.65 1.04 -5.76
CA VAL A 211 -13.79 0.32 -4.50
C VAL A 211 -12.59 -0.58 -4.28
N PHE A 212 -11.94 -0.45 -3.13
CA PHE A 212 -10.98 -1.41 -2.64
C PHE A 212 -11.62 -2.25 -1.53
N ASN A 213 -11.69 -3.57 -1.73
CA ASN A 213 -12.25 -4.50 -0.77
C ASN A 213 -11.14 -5.00 0.16
N ARG A 214 -11.43 -5.11 1.46
CA ARG A 214 -10.51 -5.74 2.41
C ARG A 214 -10.23 -7.20 2.00
N LYS A 215 -8.96 -7.62 2.09
CA LYS A 215 -8.51 -8.99 1.83
C LYS A 215 -8.38 -9.83 3.09
#